data_AF-A0A432GMK8-F1
#
_entry.id   AF-A0A432GMK8-F1
#
_cell.length_a   1.000
_cell.length_b   1.000
_cell.length_c   1.000
_cell.angle_alpha   90.00
_cell.angle_beta   90.00
_cell.angle_gamma   90.00
#
_symmetry.space_group_name_H-M   'P 1'
#
loop_
_entity.id
_entity.type
_entity.pdbx_description
1 polymer ?
#
loop_
_entity_poly.entity_id
_entity_poly.type
_entity_poly.pdbx_seq_one_letter_code
_entity_poly.pdbx_strand_id
1 'polypeptide(L)'
;MSGKDQEKNTAQNQIALPMLPMRDIVVFPHMTAPFFIGRSLSIASLEKALDGDRQIFVVAQEDPLVEEPEAKDLFRVGTIGKVLQIMRLHNGTIKALFEAKSRGRLIEAHMEEPHFAAVVEPIPEQVSKAPELLALSKNVRAEFKRYLKDVKKRTEGIEKLSIESEEPHILADRIAPLLNMDLQKKQDLLENSDPKRRLEIVYGRMLEEKEFKKVERKLKERVQGQIGRTQKEYYLNEQVKAIQKELGHGEDSKAEMDEYAKKIEEIKLSDEAREMAEKELQKLKMMPSMSSEANVVRNYIDWLLSMPWAEKTEDNFDLEKAEKVLDAQHYGLEKVKERIIEYLAVAQQVGKMKGPIICLVGPPGVGKTSLARSVAEALGRKFARVSLGGIRDEAEIRGHRRTYIGAMPGKVIQSLRKTKFNNPLLLFDEIDKMSHGVMGDPAAALLEVLDPEQNHTFMDHYLEVEFDVSDVLFFCTANVPQNIPPALKD
;
A
#
# COMPACT_ATOMS: atom_id res chain seq x y z
N MET A 1 -1.49 52.18 48.96
CA MET A 1 -0.74 51.04 49.55
C MET A 1 -1.71 49.89 49.72
N SER A 2 -1.67 48.89 48.84
CA SER A 2 -2.14 47.49 49.07
C SER A 2 -2.18 46.72 47.74
N GLY A 3 -1.05 46.73 47.03
CA GLY A 3 -0.86 45.98 45.78
C GLY A 3 0.12 44.82 45.92
N LYS A 4 0.25 44.23 47.12
CA LYS A 4 1.29 43.23 47.41
C LYS A 4 0.82 41.96 48.17
N ASP A 5 -0.48 41.74 48.35
CA ASP A 5 -0.97 40.60 49.15
C ASP A 5 -1.70 39.49 48.36
N GLN A 6 -1.62 39.48 47.02
CA GLN A 6 -2.25 38.40 46.21
C GLN A 6 -1.27 37.36 45.63
N GLU A 7 0.05 37.52 45.78
CA GLU A 7 1.04 36.56 45.22
C GLU A 7 1.49 35.45 46.19
N LYS A 8 0.89 35.33 47.38
CA LYS A 8 1.37 34.40 48.43
C LYS A 8 0.53 33.13 48.65
N ASN A 9 -0.49 32.83 47.85
CA ASN A 9 -1.40 31.70 48.13
C ASN A 9 -1.32 30.50 47.15
N THR A 10 -0.41 30.49 46.18
CA THR A 10 -0.32 29.40 45.18
C THR A 10 0.54 28.19 45.60
N ALA A 11 1.25 28.26 46.72
CA ALA A 11 2.15 27.19 47.19
C ALA A 11 1.46 26.10 48.02
N GLN A 12 0.15 26.18 48.29
CA GLN A 12 -0.49 25.41 49.37
C GLN A 12 -1.12 24.06 48.99
N ASN A 13 -1.03 23.59 47.74
CA ASN A 13 -1.71 22.33 47.36
C ASN A 13 -0.86 21.32 46.58
N GLN A 14 0.47 21.39 46.67
CA GLN A 14 1.33 20.36 46.11
C GLN A 14 1.43 19.16 47.06
N ILE A 15 1.30 17.95 46.52
CA ILE A 15 1.40 16.70 47.27
C ILE A 15 2.44 15.79 46.62
N ALA A 16 3.30 15.18 47.44
CA ALA A 16 4.24 14.17 46.99
C ALA A 16 3.55 12.80 47.00
N LEU A 17 3.52 12.13 45.85
CA LEU A 17 2.91 10.82 45.68
C LEU A 17 3.86 9.87 44.96
N PRO A 18 3.82 8.56 45.27
CA PRO A 18 4.38 7.56 44.38
C PRO A 18 3.73 7.70 42.99
N MET A 19 4.51 7.43 41.94
CA MET A 19 4.07 7.62 40.56
C MET A 19 4.15 6.31 39.76
N LEU A 20 3.21 6.11 38.84
CA LEU A 20 3.26 5.08 37.81
C LEU A 20 3.22 5.72 36.41
N PRO A 21 4.33 5.64 35.66
CA PRO A 21 4.33 5.95 34.24
C PRO A 21 3.68 4.79 33.47
N MET A 22 2.62 5.09 32.72
CA MET A 22 1.84 4.11 31.96
C MET A 22 2.14 4.20 30.47
N ARG A 23 2.19 3.04 29.80
CA ARG A 23 2.28 2.94 28.34
C ARG A 23 0.88 2.85 27.75
N ASP A 24 0.66 3.53 26.63
CA ASP A 24 -0.55 3.40 25.77
C ASP A 24 -1.92 3.63 26.44
N ILE A 25 -1.97 4.17 27.66
CA ILE A 25 -3.23 4.41 28.36
C ILE A 25 -3.23 5.77 29.08
N VAL A 26 -4.21 6.60 28.72
CA VAL A 26 -4.60 7.78 29.49
C VAL A 26 -5.70 7.37 30.45
N VAL A 27 -5.49 7.66 31.73
CA VAL A 27 -6.45 7.36 32.79
C VAL A 27 -7.27 8.62 33.08
N PHE A 28 -8.59 8.49 33.07
CA PHE A 28 -9.54 9.58 33.33
C PHE A 28 -10.11 9.49 34.75
N PRO A 29 -10.46 10.63 35.39
CA PRO A 29 -11.15 10.63 36.67
C PRO A 29 -12.44 9.79 36.63
N HIS A 30 -12.83 9.24 37.79
CA HIS A 30 -14.06 8.45 37.99
C HIS A 30 -14.07 7.11 37.24
N MET A 31 -12.92 6.68 36.72
CA MET A 31 -12.75 5.37 36.07
C MET A 31 -12.01 4.39 36.99
N THR A 32 -12.37 3.10 36.90
CA THR A 32 -11.63 2.01 37.53
C THR A 32 -10.98 1.15 36.45
N ALA A 33 -9.66 0.97 36.51
CA ALA A 33 -8.90 0.23 35.50
C ALA A 33 -7.90 -0.76 36.13
N PRO A 34 -7.77 -1.98 35.58
CA PRO A 34 -6.72 -2.90 35.97
C PRO A 34 -5.41 -2.54 35.27
N PHE A 35 -4.31 -2.43 36.03
CA PHE A 35 -2.96 -2.22 35.51
C PHE A 35 -2.10 -3.44 35.77
N PHE A 36 -1.24 -3.76 34.79
CA PHE A 36 -0.25 -4.83 34.89
C PHE A 36 1.12 -4.18 35.00
N ILE A 37 1.79 -4.41 36.12
CA ILE A 37 3.03 -3.73 36.49
C ILE A 37 4.13 -4.78 36.56
N GLY A 38 5.20 -4.60 35.77
CA GLY A 38 6.32 -5.54 35.67
C GLY A 38 7.71 -4.93 35.91
N ARG A 39 7.87 -3.61 35.78
CA ARG A 39 9.16 -2.94 36.01
C ARG A 39 9.45 -2.85 37.51
N SER A 40 10.69 -3.12 37.91
CA SER A 40 11.14 -3.11 39.30
C SER A 40 10.80 -1.80 40.02
N LEU A 41 11.15 -0.65 39.43
CA LEU A 41 10.85 0.68 40.00
C LEU A 41 9.35 0.97 40.11
N SER A 42 8.54 0.52 39.15
CA SER A 42 7.08 0.67 39.20
C SER A 42 6.43 -0.24 40.25
N ILE A 43 6.96 -1.44 40.46
CA ILE A 43 6.54 -2.32 41.57
C ILE A 43 6.90 -1.66 42.90
N ALA A 44 8.10 -1.09 43.03
CA ALA A 44 8.51 -0.36 44.23
C ALA A 44 7.61 0.87 44.50
N SER A 45 7.21 1.62 43.47
CA SER A 45 6.23 2.73 43.60
C SER A 45 4.87 2.24 44.11
N LEU A 46 4.41 1.09 43.61
CA LEU A 46 3.17 0.49 44.06
C LEU A 46 3.25 0.05 45.53
N GLU A 47 4.34 -0.62 45.93
CA GLU A 47 4.57 -1.04 47.30
C GLU A 47 4.64 0.16 48.25
N LYS A 48 5.35 1.23 47.84
CA LYS A 48 5.39 2.48 48.60
C LYS A 48 4.01 3.10 48.79
N ALA A 49 3.15 3.06 47.76
CA ALA A 49 1.78 3.56 47.86
C ALA A 49 0.95 2.73 48.84
N LEU A 50 1.12 1.40 48.85
CA LEU A 50 0.40 0.49 49.73
C LEU A 50 0.78 0.65 51.22
N ASP A 51 2.02 1.03 51.50
CA ASP A 51 2.50 1.33 52.86
C ASP A 51 1.92 2.65 53.42
N GLY A 52 1.42 3.53 52.54
CA GLY A 52 0.77 4.79 52.88
C GLY A 52 -0.75 4.78 52.68
N ASP A 53 -1.30 5.88 52.18
CA ASP A 53 -2.75 6.08 51.98
C ASP A 53 -3.33 5.38 50.74
N ARG A 54 -2.54 4.49 50.11
CA ARG A 54 -2.82 3.81 48.83
C ARG A 54 -3.03 4.77 47.68
N GLN A 55 -2.61 6.02 47.82
CA GLN A 55 -2.68 7.03 46.77
C GLN A 55 -1.48 6.91 45.85
N ILE A 56 -1.74 7.00 44.55
CA ILE A 56 -0.72 6.94 43.52
C ILE A 56 -1.09 7.88 42.38
N PHE A 57 -0.08 8.54 41.83
CA PHE A 57 -0.23 9.37 40.65
C PHE A 57 0.05 8.55 39.40
N VAL A 58 -0.84 8.61 38.43
CA VAL A 58 -0.74 7.85 37.18
C VAL A 58 -0.67 8.82 36.03
N VAL A 59 0.37 8.70 35.23
CA VAL A 59 0.65 9.59 34.10
C VAL A 59 1.03 8.78 32.87
N ALA A 60 0.60 9.22 31.70
CA ALA A 60 0.96 8.58 30.44
C ALA A 60 2.34 9.06 29.97
N GLN A 61 3.07 8.18 29.28
CA GLN A 61 4.28 8.53 28.53
C GLN A 61 3.90 9.16 27.18
N GLU A 62 4.69 10.12 26.71
CA GLU A 62 4.53 10.73 25.37
C GLU A 62 4.80 9.69 24.26
N ASP A 63 5.90 8.95 24.40
CA ASP A 63 6.22 7.83 23.51
C ASP A 63 6.11 6.49 24.28
N PRO A 64 5.12 5.65 23.95
CA PRO A 64 4.93 4.33 24.57
C PRO A 64 6.08 3.35 24.35
N LEU A 65 6.93 3.57 23.33
CA LEU A 65 8.06 2.70 22.99
C LEU A 65 9.26 2.88 23.91
N VAL A 66 9.30 3.95 24.71
CA VAL A 66 10.40 4.21 25.64
C VAL A 66 10.36 3.21 26.80
N GLU A 67 11.47 2.48 26.98
CA GLU A 67 11.55 1.45 28.02
C GLU A 67 11.79 2.03 29.41
N GLU A 68 12.68 3.00 29.51
CA GLU A 68 13.05 3.69 30.74
C GLU A 68 12.76 5.18 30.54
N PRO A 69 11.53 5.64 30.87
CA PRO A 69 11.14 7.03 30.64
C PRO A 69 11.88 7.96 31.58
N GLU A 70 12.32 9.10 31.06
CA GLU A 70 12.77 10.24 31.85
C GLU A 70 11.61 11.21 32.12
N ALA A 71 11.82 12.20 32.97
CA ALA A 71 10.81 13.21 33.29
C ALA A 71 10.27 13.97 32.05
N LYS A 72 11.09 14.11 31.00
CA LYS A 72 10.72 14.77 29.74
C LYS A 72 9.79 13.93 28.87
N ASP A 73 9.74 12.61 29.09
CA ASP A 73 8.97 11.66 28.29
C ASP A 73 7.56 11.45 28.89
N LEU A 74 7.18 12.23 29.91
CA LEU A 74 5.91 12.14 30.61
C LEU A 74 5.02 13.34 30.26
N PHE A 75 3.73 13.07 30.06
CA PHE A 75 2.77 14.16 29.95
C PHE A 75 2.65 14.95 31.25
N ARG A 76 2.25 16.22 31.14
CA ARG A 76 2.16 17.14 32.29
C ARG A 76 0.94 16.92 33.16
N VAL A 77 -0.11 16.29 32.65
CA VAL A 77 -1.34 16.03 33.42
C VAL A 77 -1.64 14.54 33.44
N GLY A 78 -1.86 14.04 34.65
CA GLY A 78 -2.28 12.67 34.90
C GLY A 78 -3.46 12.62 35.86
N THR A 79 -3.63 11.50 36.52
CA THR A 79 -4.69 11.32 37.53
C THR A 79 -4.14 10.87 38.86
N ILE A 80 -4.72 11.44 39.92
CA ILE A 80 -4.52 11.00 41.28
C ILE A 80 -5.64 10.02 41.60
N GLY A 81 -5.29 8.86 42.14
CA GLY A 81 -6.27 7.84 42.49
C GLY A 81 -5.80 6.93 43.61
N LYS A 82 -6.55 5.85 43.83
CA LYS A 82 -6.26 4.86 44.85
C LYS A 82 -6.12 3.45 44.29
N VAL A 83 -5.19 2.69 44.85
CA VAL A 83 -5.07 1.25 44.60
C VAL A 83 -6.07 0.51 45.48
N LEU A 84 -7.06 -0.12 44.86
CA LEU A 84 -8.13 -0.84 45.56
C LEU A 84 -7.68 -2.25 45.94
N GLN A 85 -7.08 -2.97 44.99
CA GLN A 85 -6.71 -4.37 45.13
C GLN A 85 -5.44 -4.68 44.35
N ILE A 86 -4.68 -5.67 44.79
CA ILE A 86 -3.51 -6.20 44.09
C ILE A 86 -3.57 -7.73 44.01
N MET A 87 -3.01 -8.28 42.95
CA MET A 87 -2.85 -9.72 42.77
C MET A 87 -1.48 -9.97 42.12
N ARG A 88 -0.62 -10.70 42.82
CA ARG A 88 0.69 -11.12 42.28
C ARG A 88 0.48 -12.32 41.35
N LEU A 89 1.01 -12.25 40.14
CA LEU A 89 0.94 -13.32 39.14
C LEU A 89 2.20 -14.18 39.20
N HIS A 90 2.09 -15.44 38.74
CA HIS A 90 3.18 -16.43 38.77
C HIS A 90 4.43 -16.03 37.97
N ASN A 91 4.30 -15.09 37.04
CA ASN A 91 5.39 -14.56 36.20
C ASN A 91 6.14 -13.37 36.84
N GLY A 92 5.85 -13.03 38.11
CA GLY A 92 6.46 -11.90 38.80
C GLY A 92 5.79 -10.53 38.54
N THR A 93 4.80 -10.45 37.66
CA THR A 93 4.03 -9.20 37.45
C THR A 93 2.93 -9.01 38.50
N ILE A 94 2.59 -7.76 38.81
CA ILE A 94 1.51 -7.40 39.74
C ILE A 94 0.35 -6.83 38.95
N LYS A 95 -0.84 -7.42 39.11
CA LYS A 95 -2.10 -6.85 38.64
C LYS A 95 -2.70 -5.98 39.74
N ALA A 96 -2.80 -4.67 39.54
CA ALA A 96 -3.40 -3.73 40.47
C ALA A 96 -4.71 -3.17 39.92
N LEU A 97 -5.76 -3.08 40.74
CA LEU A 97 -7.00 -2.39 40.39
C LEU A 97 -6.93 -0.95 40.90
N PHE A 98 -6.91 0.01 39.99
CA PHE A 98 -6.79 1.43 40.30
C PHE A 98 -8.10 2.16 40.07
N GLU A 99 -8.48 3.02 41.02
CA GLU A 99 -9.60 3.94 40.92
C GLU A 99 -9.09 5.37 40.82
N ALA A 100 -9.30 6.01 39.67
CA ALA A 100 -8.94 7.40 39.43
C ALA A 100 -9.96 8.33 40.09
N LYS A 101 -9.49 9.33 40.84
CA LYS A 101 -10.36 10.25 41.59
C LYS A 101 -10.37 11.66 41.02
N SER A 102 -9.21 12.22 40.72
CA SER A 102 -9.09 13.60 40.25
C SER A 102 -7.91 13.75 39.30
N ARG A 103 -7.89 14.86 38.56
CA ARG A 103 -6.74 15.26 37.75
C ARG A 103 -5.62 15.79 38.64
N GLY A 104 -4.38 15.56 38.22
CA GLY A 104 -3.20 16.15 38.85
C GLY A 104 -2.25 16.65 37.78
N ARG A 105 -1.68 17.83 38.00
CA ARG A 105 -0.58 18.38 37.21
C ARG A 105 0.74 17.93 37.82
N LEU A 106 1.59 17.32 37.00
CA LEU A 106 2.96 16.99 37.35
C LEU A 106 3.79 18.28 37.44
N ILE A 107 4.35 18.55 38.62
CA ILE A 107 5.25 19.69 38.86
C ILE A 107 6.70 19.22 38.79
N GLU A 108 6.99 18.09 39.43
CA GLU A 108 8.33 17.51 39.48
C GLU A 108 8.23 15.98 39.46
N ALA A 109 9.11 15.32 38.71
CA ALA A 109 9.19 13.87 38.61
C ALA A 109 10.57 13.39 39.07
N HIS A 110 10.58 12.45 40.01
CA HIS A 110 11.76 11.74 40.47
C HIS A 110 11.76 10.34 39.87
N MET A 111 12.65 10.11 38.90
CA MET A 111 12.69 8.88 38.08
C MET A 111 13.79 7.90 38.52
N GLU A 112 14.31 8.02 39.74
CA GLU A 112 15.46 7.25 40.25
C GLU A 112 15.07 6.28 41.38
N GLU A 113 16.04 5.48 41.84
CA GLU A 113 15.86 4.59 43.00
C GLU A 113 15.53 5.39 44.28
N PRO A 114 14.72 4.84 45.21
CA PRO A 114 14.24 3.46 45.24
C PRO A 114 12.89 3.21 44.54
N HIS A 115 12.19 4.24 44.09
CA HIS A 115 10.91 4.14 43.36
C HIS A 115 10.58 5.48 42.67
N PHE A 116 9.70 5.44 41.67
CA PHE A 116 9.22 6.66 41.03
C PHE A 116 8.28 7.45 41.95
N ALA A 117 8.56 8.75 42.08
CA ALA A 117 7.76 9.68 42.85
C ALA A 117 7.51 10.97 42.05
N ALA A 118 6.43 11.67 42.40
CA ALA A 118 6.08 12.93 41.76
C ALA A 118 5.56 13.94 42.78
N VAL A 119 5.90 15.21 42.57
CA VAL A 119 5.21 16.34 43.19
C VAL A 119 4.07 16.74 42.25
N VAL A 120 2.85 16.63 42.77
CA VAL A 120 1.62 16.79 41.98
C VAL A 120 0.76 17.90 42.56
N GLU A 121 0.23 18.75 41.69
CA GLU A 121 -0.77 19.75 42.02
C GLU A 121 -2.16 19.27 41.57
N PRO A 122 -3.10 18.97 42.48
CA PRO A 122 -4.47 18.60 42.11
C PRO A 122 -5.16 19.71 41.32
N ILE A 123 -5.74 19.37 40.17
CA ILE A 123 -6.49 20.32 39.35
C ILE A 123 -7.96 20.29 39.79
N PRO A 124 -8.52 21.39 40.31
CA PRO A 124 -9.92 21.43 40.74
C PRO A 124 -10.87 21.30 39.55
N GLU A 125 -11.94 20.54 39.71
CA GLU A 125 -12.96 20.39 38.68
C GLU A 125 -13.81 21.66 38.56
N GLN A 126 -14.01 22.13 37.33
CA GLN A 126 -14.91 23.23 37.05
C GLN A 126 -16.34 22.72 36.92
N VAL A 127 -17.18 23.08 37.90
CA VAL A 127 -18.61 22.75 37.88
C VAL A 127 -19.37 23.93 37.30
N SER A 128 -20.09 23.69 36.21
CA SER A 128 -20.98 24.68 35.59
C SER A 128 -22.36 24.06 35.35
N LYS A 129 -23.40 24.85 35.62
CA LYS A 129 -24.82 24.49 35.38
C LYS A 129 -25.46 25.39 34.32
N ALA A 130 -24.64 25.98 33.43
CA ALA A 130 -25.14 26.82 32.36
C ALA A 130 -26.18 26.05 31.50
N PRO A 131 -27.31 26.67 31.11
CA PRO A 131 -28.35 26.00 30.34
C PRO A 131 -27.84 25.33 29.05
N GLU A 132 -26.90 25.96 28.36
CA GLU A 132 -26.25 25.41 27.16
C GLU A 132 -25.48 24.11 27.45
N LEU A 133 -24.75 24.07 28.57
CA LEU A 133 -23.96 22.91 28.97
C LEU A 133 -24.88 21.74 29.34
N LEU A 134 -25.99 22.02 30.01
CA LEU A 134 -27.03 21.02 30.31
C LEU A 134 -27.66 20.49 29.02
N ALA A 135 -27.97 21.35 28.05
CA ALA A 135 -28.49 20.94 26.75
C ALA A 135 -27.48 20.07 25.97
N LEU A 136 -26.21 20.48 25.91
CA LEU A 136 -25.13 19.70 25.29
C LEU A 136 -24.97 18.33 25.96
N SER A 137 -25.00 18.28 27.29
CA SER A 137 -24.91 17.03 28.03
C SER A 137 -26.06 16.07 27.70
N LYS A 138 -27.28 16.56 27.43
CA LYS A 138 -28.41 15.72 26.98
C LYS A 138 -28.13 15.11 25.61
N ASN A 139 -27.61 15.91 24.67
CA ASN A 139 -27.24 15.45 23.34
C ASN A 139 -26.11 14.41 23.38
N VAL A 140 -25.08 14.65 24.20
CA VAL A 140 -23.96 13.72 24.42
C VAL A 140 -24.47 12.39 24.96
N ARG A 141 -25.34 12.38 25.99
CA ARG A 141 -25.93 11.14 26.52
C ARG A 141 -26.73 10.38 25.46
N ALA A 142 -27.53 11.10 24.67
CA ALA A 142 -28.35 10.49 23.62
C ALA A 142 -27.48 9.85 22.53
N GLU A 143 -26.42 10.53 22.08
CA GLU A 143 -25.51 9.99 21.07
C GLU A 143 -24.64 8.87 21.62
N PHE A 144 -24.17 8.96 22.87
CA PHE A 144 -23.41 7.89 23.51
C PHE A 144 -24.24 6.60 23.66
N LYS A 145 -25.53 6.70 23.99
CA LYS A 145 -26.44 5.54 23.97
C LYS A 145 -26.52 4.88 22.59
N ARG A 146 -26.48 5.66 21.51
CA ARG A 146 -26.46 5.13 20.13
C ARG A 146 -25.10 4.50 19.82
N TYR A 147 -24.02 5.19 20.14
CA TYR A 147 -22.65 4.71 20.01
C TYR A 147 -22.48 3.34 20.68
N LEU A 148 -22.94 3.20 21.92
CA LEU A 148 -22.91 1.93 22.64
C LEU A 148 -23.71 0.83 21.95
N LYS A 149 -24.90 1.10 21.41
CA LYS A 149 -25.65 0.07 20.65
C LYS A 149 -24.87 -0.44 19.44
N ASP A 150 -24.12 0.44 18.78
CA ASP A 150 -23.32 0.08 17.61
C ASP A 150 -22.01 -0.65 17.99
N VAL A 151 -21.48 -0.43 19.20
CA VAL A 151 -20.28 -1.11 19.73
C VAL A 151 -20.62 -2.41 20.47
N LYS A 152 -21.81 -2.52 21.06
CA LYS A 152 -22.33 -3.68 21.83
C LYS A 152 -22.25 -5.02 21.13
N LYS A 153 -22.12 -5.06 19.79
CA LYS A 153 -21.85 -6.31 19.07
C LYS A 153 -20.51 -6.97 19.46
N ARG A 154 -19.61 -6.28 20.19
CA ARG A 154 -18.28 -6.78 20.55
C ARG A 154 -18.01 -6.92 22.06
N THR A 155 -18.90 -6.45 22.94
CA THR A 155 -18.57 -6.38 24.39
C THR A 155 -19.81 -6.57 25.27
N GLU A 156 -19.89 -7.69 25.97
CA GLU A 156 -20.86 -7.92 27.05
C GLU A 156 -20.48 -7.09 28.29
N GLY A 157 -21.47 -6.54 29.02
CA GLY A 157 -21.26 -5.87 30.32
C GLY A 157 -21.22 -4.34 30.32
N ILE A 158 -21.07 -3.67 29.15
CA ILE A 158 -21.07 -2.18 29.07
C ILE A 158 -22.46 -1.59 29.38
N GLU A 159 -23.53 -2.39 29.30
CA GLU A 159 -24.91 -1.93 29.57
C GLU A 159 -25.13 -1.42 31.00
N LYS A 160 -24.25 -1.78 31.94
CA LYS A 160 -24.33 -1.39 33.35
C LYS A 160 -23.72 -0.02 33.65
N LEU A 161 -23.07 0.64 32.68
CA LEU A 161 -22.57 2.01 32.84
C LEU A 161 -23.74 3.00 32.83
N SER A 162 -24.31 3.24 34.01
CA SER A 162 -25.28 4.31 34.20
C SER A 162 -24.57 5.66 34.12
N ILE A 163 -24.85 6.40 33.04
CA ILE A 163 -24.39 7.80 32.84
C ILE A 163 -25.55 8.81 32.89
N GLU A 164 -26.77 8.35 33.20
CA GLU A 164 -27.98 9.18 33.13
C GLU A 164 -28.00 10.26 34.19
N SER A 165 -27.48 9.95 35.39
CA SER A 165 -27.42 10.84 36.55
C SER A 165 -26.12 11.64 36.66
N GLU A 166 -25.18 11.48 35.73
CA GLU A 166 -23.86 12.10 35.84
C GLU A 166 -23.89 13.59 35.54
N GLU A 167 -23.15 14.39 36.29
CA GLU A 167 -23.00 15.82 36.04
C GLU A 167 -22.16 16.07 34.76
N PRO A 168 -22.34 17.20 34.04
CA PRO A 168 -21.68 17.45 32.77
C PRO A 168 -20.15 17.34 32.79
N HIS A 169 -19.52 17.74 33.90
CA HIS A 169 -18.07 17.72 34.08
C HIS A 169 -17.50 16.31 34.29
N ILE A 170 -18.29 15.37 34.82
CA ILE A 170 -17.96 13.95 35.00
C ILE A 170 -18.28 13.16 33.72
N LEU A 171 -19.35 13.55 33.03
CA LEU A 171 -19.87 12.84 31.86
C LEU A 171 -18.81 12.65 30.76
N ALA A 172 -18.03 13.69 30.46
CA ALA A 172 -16.96 13.60 29.45
C ALA A 172 -15.89 12.57 29.84
N ASP A 173 -15.51 12.53 31.12
CA ASP A 173 -14.44 11.67 31.65
C ASP A 173 -14.86 10.20 31.71
N ARG A 174 -16.16 9.92 31.94
CA ARG A 174 -16.69 8.56 31.89
C ARG A 174 -16.83 8.04 30.45
N ILE A 175 -17.07 8.93 29.49
CA ILE A 175 -17.25 8.55 28.08
C ILE A 175 -15.90 8.37 27.37
N ALA A 176 -14.93 9.25 27.63
CA ALA A 176 -13.67 9.30 26.89
C ALA A 176 -12.89 7.98 26.79
N PRO A 177 -12.74 7.18 27.87
CA PRO A 177 -12.04 5.89 27.81
C PRO A 177 -12.69 4.89 26.85
N LEU A 178 -14.00 5.00 26.64
CA LEU A 178 -14.80 4.10 25.84
C LEU A 178 -14.84 4.48 24.36
N LEU A 179 -14.31 5.66 24.01
CA LEU A 179 -14.21 6.12 22.63
C LEU A 179 -12.88 5.67 22.01
N ASN A 180 -12.94 5.29 20.74
CA ASN A 180 -11.75 4.97 19.96
C ASN A 180 -11.03 6.27 19.56
N MET A 181 -10.01 6.64 20.33
CA MET A 181 -9.18 7.83 20.13
C MET A 181 -7.71 7.45 20.34
N ASP A 182 -6.83 8.11 19.61
CA ASP A 182 -5.38 8.04 19.84
C ASP A 182 -4.99 8.60 21.22
N LEU A 183 -3.78 8.26 21.68
CA LEU A 183 -3.26 8.66 22.98
C LEU A 183 -3.26 10.19 23.14
N GLN A 184 -2.76 10.90 22.13
CA GLN A 184 -2.64 12.36 22.15
C GLN A 184 -3.99 13.06 22.33
N LYS A 185 -5.04 12.69 21.58
CA LYS A 185 -6.37 13.31 21.74
C LYS A 185 -6.99 12.99 23.09
N LYS A 186 -6.75 11.80 23.65
CA LYS A 186 -7.19 11.47 25.00
C LYS A 186 -6.47 12.34 26.03
N GLN A 187 -5.17 12.58 25.81
CA GLN A 187 -4.38 13.45 26.66
C GLN A 187 -4.86 14.90 26.58
N ASP A 188 -5.07 15.45 25.38
CA ASP A 188 -5.61 16.79 25.17
C ASP A 188 -6.96 16.97 25.89
N LEU A 189 -7.79 15.92 25.92
CA LEU A 189 -9.06 15.92 26.63
C LEU A 189 -8.88 15.87 28.16
N LEU A 190 -7.91 15.11 28.67
CA LEU A 190 -7.57 15.07 30.10
C LEU A 190 -7.05 16.42 30.58
N GLU A 191 -6.23 17.10 29.77
CA GLU A 191 -5.63 18.40 30.06
C GLU A 191 -6.63 19.56 30.03
N ASN A 192 -7.74 19.40 29.31
CA ASN A 192 -8.74 20.44 29.18
C ASN A 192 -9.61 20.57 30.45
N SER A 193 -9.52 21.70 31.15
CA SER A 193 -10.31 21.94 32.37
C SER A 193 -11.77 22.32 32.09
N ASP A 194 -12.11 22.81 30.89
CA ASP A 194 -13.44 23.31 30.56
C ASP A 194 -14.41 22.14 30.25
N PRO A 195 -15.47 21.93 31.07
CA PRO A 195 -16.44 20.86 30.84
C PRO A 195 -17.22 21.02 29.52
N LYS A 196 -17.46 22.25 29.04
CA LYS A 196 -18.16 22.47 27.77
C LYS A 196 -17.29 21.98 26.62
N ARG A 197 -16.03 22.40 26.59
CA ARG A 197 -15.09 22.01 25.55
C ARG A 197 -14.84 20.50 25.52
N ARG A 198 -14.68 19.87 26.69
CA ARG A 198 -14.56 18.41 26.78
C ARG A 198 -15.77 17.68 26.22
N LEU A 199 -16.99 18.15 26.54
CA LEU A 199 -18.21 17.58 25.99
C LEU A 199 -18.34 17.76 24.47
N GLU A 200 -17.92 18.90 23.92
CA GLU A 200 -17.87 19.13 22.48
C GLU A 200 -16.93 18.14 21.77
N ILE A 201 -15.75 17.90 22.34
CA ILE A 201 -14.75 16.98 21.77
C ILE A 201 -15.30 15.54 21.73
N VAL A 202 -15.82 15.03 22.86
CA VAL A 202 -16.38 13.67 22.89
C VAL A 202 -17.62 13.55 21.99
N TYR A 203 -18.44 14.61 21.89
CA TYR A 203 -19.60 14.63 21.01
C TYR A 203 -19.20 14.59 19.53
N GLY A 204 -18.26 15.44 19.13
CA GLY A 204 -17.72 15.49 17.77
C GLY A 204 -17.14 14.15 17.36
N ARG A 205 -16.33 13.51 18.22
CA ARG A 205 -15.77 12.19 17.93
C ARG A 205 -16.83 11.11 17.72
N MET A 206 -17.90 11.11 18.52
CA MET A 206 -19.01 10.17 18.32
C MET A 206 -19.73 10.40 16.98
N LEU A 207 -19.88 11.66 16.55
CA LEU A 207 -20.48 11.99 15.25
C LEU A 207 -19.59 11.56 14.08
N GLU A 208 -18.28 11.79 14.16
CA GLU A 208 -17.32 11.31 13.15
C GLU A 208 -17.39 9.79 12.99
N GLU A 209 -17.38 9.06 14.09
CA GLU A 209 -17.46 7.60 14.06
C GLU A 209 -18.77 7.11 13.44
N LYS A 210 -19.88 7.81 13.72
CA LYS A 210 -21.19 7.52 13.11
C LYS A 210 -21.17 7.71 11.60
N GLU A 211 -20.55 8.77 11.09
CA GLU A 211 -20.41 8.99 9.66
C GLU A 211 -19.50 7.95 9.00
N PHE A 212 -18.38 7.61 9.65
CA PHE A 212 -17.51 6.54 9.19
C PHE A 212 -18.26 5.21 9.05
N LYS A 213 -19.04 4.83 10.08
CA LYS A 213 -19.88 3.62 10.04
C LYS A 213 -20.96 3.66 8.95
N LYS A 214 -21.54 4.82 8.65
CA LYS A 214 -22.49 4.95 7.52
C LYS A 214 -21.80 4.67 6.19
N VAL A 215 -20.59 5.18 6.00
CA VAL A 215 -19.79 4.93 4.79
C VAL A 215 -19.42 3.44 4.71
N GLU A 216 -18.95 2.85 5.81
CA GLU A 216 -18.64 1.42 5.91
C GLU A 216 -19.86 0.56 5.58
N ARG A 217 -21.05 0.90 6.12
CA ARG A 217 -22.29 0.18 5.81
C ARG A 217 -22.67 0.31 4.34
N LYS A 218 -22.57 1.51 3.74
CA LYS A 218 -22.82 1.70 2.31
C LYS A 218 -21.86 0.89 1.45
N LEU A 219 -20.58 0.82 1.83
CA LEU A 219 -19.58 0.00 1.15
C LEU A 219 -19.93 -1.48 1.28
N LYS A 220 -20.28 -1.95 2.48
CA LYS A 220 -20.69 -3.33 2.73
C LYS A 220 -21.95 -3.70 1.97
N GLU A 221 -22.96 -2.82 1.91
CA GLU A 221 -24.17 -2.99 1.12
C GLU A 221 -23.85 -3.04 -0.39
N ARG A 222 -22.89 -2.24 -0.87
CA ARG A 222 -22.42 -2.28 -2.26
C ARG A 222 -21.70 -3.59 -2.60
N VAL A 223 -20.80 -4.04 -1.73
CA VAL A 223 -20.05 -5.30 -1.89
C VAL A 223 -20.96 -6.51 -1.74
N GLN A 224 -21.86 -6.53 -0.74
CA GLN A 224 -22.87 -7.59 -0.60
C GLN A 224 -23.90 -7.54 -1.72
N GLY A 225 -24.24 -6.37 -2.25
CA GLY A 225 -25.06 -6.23 -3.44
C GLY A 225 -24.37 -6.78 -4.69
N GLN A 226 -23.05 -6.64 -4.81
CA GLN A 226 -22.25 -7.31 -5.83
C GLN A 226 -22.26 -8.83 -5.62
N ILE A 227 -21.98 -9.32 -4.40
CA ILE A 227 -21.98 -10.76 -4.09
C ILE A 227 -23.37 -11.39 -4.29
N GLY A 228 -24.44 -10.70 -3.90
CA GLY A 228 -25.81 -11.14 -4.09
C GLY A 228 -26.25 -11.11 -5.55
N ARG A 229 -25.74 -10.16 -6.35
CA ARG A 229 -25.84 -10.19 -7.81
C ARG A 229 -25.07 -11.36 -8.38
N THR A 230 -23.84 -11.63 -7.93
CA THR A 230 -23.03 -12.77 -8.37
C THR A 230 -23.65 -14.11 -7.98
N GLN A 231 -24.27 -14.25 -6.81
CA GLN A 231 -25.01 -15.47 -6.42
C GLN A 231 -26.31 -15.63 -7.20
N LYS A 232 -27.04 -14.54 -7.45
CA LYS A 232 -28.25 -14.56 -8.26
C LYS A 232 -27.93 -14.83 -9.73
N GLU A 233 -26.84 -14.26 -10.26
CA GLU A 233 -26.26 -14.57 -11.56
C GLU A 233 -25.76 -16.00 -11.60
N TYR A 234 -25.10 -16.53 -10.56
CA TYR A 234 -24.71 -17.94 -10.48
C TYR A 234 -25.92 -18.87 -10.55
N TYR A 235 -26.99 -18.57 -9.79
CA TYR A 235 -28.22 -19.35 -9.80
C TYR A 235 -28.99 -19.23 -11.14
N LEU A 236 -29.10 -18.01 -11.68
CA LEU A 236 -29.68 -17.78 -12.99
C LEU A 236 -28.84 -18.41 -14.11
N ASN A 237 -27.52 -18.43 -13.98
CA ASN A 237 -26.60 -19.08 -14.92
C ASN A 237 -26.70 -20.60 -14.81
N GLU A 238 -26.87 -21.20 -13.63
CA GLU A 238 -27.17 -22.62 -13.50
C GLU A 238 -28.54 -22.98 -14.10
N GLN A 239 -29.55 -22.11 -13.95
CA GLN A 239 -30.83 -22.28 -14.65
C GLN A 239 -30.71 -22.11 -16.17
N VAL A 240 -29.98 -21.10 -16.64
CA VAL A 240 -29.69 -20.88 -18.06
C VAL A 240 -28.86 -22.02 -18.62
N LYS A 241 -27.94 -22.61 -17.85
CA LYS A 241 -27.13 -23.77 -18.25
C LYS A 241 -27.97 -25.04 -18.33
N ALA A 242 -28.93 -25.24 -17.43
CA ALA A 242 -29.94 -26.29 -17.54
C ALA A 242 -30.81 -26.09 -18.79
N ILE A 243 -31.24 -24.86 -19.07
CA ILE A 243 -32.05 -24.49 -20.23
C ILE A 243 -31.26 -24.60 -21.55
N GLN A 244 -29.98 -24.18 -21.59
CA GLN A 244 -29.10 -24.28 -22.76
C GLN A 244 -28.72 -25.72 -23.08
N LYS A 245 -28.62 -26.59 -22.05
CA LYS A 245 -28.44 -28.03 -22.21
C LYS A 245 -29.67 -28.71 -22.82
N GLU A 246 -30.87 -28.15 -22.62
CA GLU A 246 -32.12 -28.59 -23.26
C GLU A 246 -32.37 -27.95 -24.64
N LEU A 247 -31.88 -26.74 -24.90
CA LEU A 247 -32.22 -25.96 -26.10
C LEU A 247 -31.18 -25.97 -27.24
N GLY A 248 -30.04 -26.65 -27.11
CA GLY A 248 -29.14 -26.91 -28.25
C GLY A 248 -28.52 -25.67 -28.93
N HIS A 249 -28.56 -24.49 -28.33
CA HIS A 249 -27.96 -23.26 -28.87
C HIS A 249 -26.48 -23.12 -28.47
N GLY A 250 -25.63 -23.99 -29.01
CA GLY A 250 -24.18 -24.00 -28.76
C GLY A 250 -23.28 -23.85 -29.99
N GLU A 251 -23.83 -23.59 -31.19
CA GLU A 251 -23.04 -23.69 -32.43
C GLU A 251 -21.96 -22.60 -32.56
N ASP A 252 -22.25 -21.33 -32.25
CA ASP A 252 -21.27 -20.23 -32.41
C ASP A 252 -20.11 -20.29 -31.40
N SER A 253 -20.39 -20.63 -30.13
CA SER A 253 -19.34 -20.73 -29.11
C SER A 253 -18.46 -21.96 -29.30
N LYS A 254 -18.99 -23.01 -29.94
CA LYS A 254 -18.22 -24.22 -30.26
C LYS A 254 -17.27 -24.00 -31.43
N ALA A 255 -17.71 -23.24 -32.45
CA ALA A 255 -16.86 -22.86 -33.58
C ALA A 255 -15.63 -22.04 -33.16
N GLU A 256 -15.80 -21.05 -32.26
CA GLU A 256 -14.69 -20.25 -31.70
C GLU A 256 -13.66 -21.13 -30.96
N MET A 257 -14.13 -22.10 -30.17
CA MET A 257 -13.27 -23.00 -29.41
C MET A 257 -12.48 -23.96 -30.30
N ASP A 258 -13.11 -24.45 -31.37
CA ASP A 258 -12.46 -25.31 -32.34
C ASP A 258 -11.42 -24.53 -33.15
N GLU A 259 -11.64 -23.23 -33.43
CA GLU A 259 -10.65 -22.36 -34.06
C GLU A 259 -9.41 -22.16 -33.16
N TYR A 260 -9.60 -21.90 -31.87
CA TYR A 260 -8.49 -21.79 -30.93
C TYR A 260 -7.69 -23.10 -30.81
N ALA A 261 -8.38 -24.24 -30.73
CA ALA A 261 -7.73 -25.55 -30.70
C ALA A 261 -6.86 -25.77 -31.94
N LYS A 262 -7.38 -25.44 -33.13
CA LYS A 262 -6.63 -25.54 -34.39
C LYS A 262 -5.39 -24.65 -34.42
N LYS A 263 -5.51 -23.40 -33.95
CA LYS A 263 -4.37 -22.46 -33.87
C LYS A 263 -3.27 -22.94 -32.92
N ILE A 264 -3.65 -23.54 -31.78
CA ILE A 264 -2.69 -24.11 -30.81
C ILE A 264 -1.87 -25.25 -31.45
N GLU A 265 -2.49 -26.04 -32.32
CA GLU A 265 -1.82 -27.12 -33.05
C GLU A 265 -0.95 -26.61 -34.21
N GLU A 266 -1.41 -25.59 -34.94
CA GLU A 266 -0.71 -25.04 -36.11
C GLU A 266 0.52 -24.19 -35.75
N ILE A 267 0.43 -23.43 -34.65
CA ILE A 267 1.51 -22.54 -34.22
C ILE A 267 2.59 -23.36 -33.50
N LYS A 268 3.85 -23.09 -33.84
CA LYS A 268 5.03 -23.67 -33.18
C LYS A 268 5.28 -23.00 -31.82
N LEU A 269 4.36 -23.23 -30.88
CA LEU A 269 4.49 -22.83 -29.48
C LEU A 269 5.62 -23.60 -28.79
N SER A 270 6.25 -23.00 -27.77
CA SER A 270 7.06 -23.74 -26.79
C SER A 270 6.18 -24.71 -26.01
N ASP A 271 6.78 -25.72 -25.37
CA ASP A 271 6.04 -26.71 -24.59
C ASP A 271 5.26 -26.05 -23.43
N GLU A 272 5.89 -25.09 -22.74
CA GLU A 272 5.26 -24.31 -21.68
C GLU A 272 4.07 -23.47 -22.21
N ALA A 273 4.27 -22.77 -23.34
CA ALA A 273 3.21 -21.96 -23.94
C ALA A 273 2.04 -22.82 -24.45
N ARG A 274 2.32 -24.03 -24.98
CA ARG A 274 1.29 -24.97 -25.41
C ARG A 274 0.47 -25.48 -24.22
N GLU A 275 1.12 -25.93 -23.14
CA GLU A 275 0.41 -26.39 -21.93
C GLU A 275 -0.48 -25.29 -21.36
N MET A 276 0.04 -24.06 -21.29
CA MET A 276 -0.71 -22.91 -20.79
C MET A 276 -1.91 -22.56 -21.70
N ALA A 277 -1.72 -22.57 -23.03
CA ALA A 277 -2.79 -22.33 -23.99
C ALA A 277 -3.90 -23.38 -23.89
N GLU A 278 -3.55 -24.66 -23.80
CA GLU A 278 -4.51 -25.76 -23.66
C GLU A 278 -5.29 -25.66 -22.34
N LYS A 279 -4.61 -25.36 -21.24
CA LYS A 279 -5.23 -25.18 -19.92
C LYS A 279 -6.23 -24.04 -19.91
N GLU A 280 -5.87 -22.88 -20.45
CA GLU A 280 -6.78 -21.73 -20.52
C GLU A 280 -7.92 -21.97 -21.52
N LEU A 281 -7.70 -22.72 -22.61
CA LEU A 281 -8.77 -23.14 -23.52
C LEU A 281 -9.77 -24.08 -22.84
N GLN A 282 -9.32 -25.06 -22.05
CA GLN A 282 -10.21 -25.93 -21.26
C GLN A 282 -11.02 -25.14 -20.24
N LYS A 283 -10.39 -24.15 -19.60
CA LYS A 283 -11.07 -23.25 -18.68
C LYS A 283 -12.14 -22.42 -19.40
N LEU A 284 -11.83 -21.90 -20.59
CA LEU A 284 -12.78 -21.18 -21.44
C LEU A 284 -13.97 -22.07 -21.84
N LYS A 285 -13.74 -23.35 -22.14
CA LYS A 285 -14.78 -24.37 -22.43
C LYS A 285 -15.80 -24.56 -21.31
N MET A 286 -15.39 -24.36 -20.06
CA MET A 286 -16.26 -24.52 -18.89
C MET A 286 -16.97 -23.21 -18.49
N MET A 287 -16.57 -22.07 -19.06
CA MET A 287 -17.10 -20.75 -18.72
C MET A 287 -18.28 -20.34 -19.60
N PRO A 288 -19.25 -19.56 -19.07
CA PRO A 288 -20.28 -18.95 -19.90
C PRO A 288 -19.69 -17.94 -20.90
N SER A 289 -20.04 -18.05 -22.18
CA SER A 289 -19.45 -17.27 -23.29
C SER A 289 -19.60 -15.74 -23.14
N MET A 290 -20.58 -15.26 -22.37
CA MET A 290 -20.86 -13.83 -22.15
C MET A 290 -20.26 -13.27 -20.83
N SER A 291 -19.49 -14.08 -20.10
CA SER A 291 -18.84 -13.66 -18.85
C SER A 291 -17.69 -12.67 -19.10
N SER A 292 -17.54 -11.68 -18.21
CA SER A 292 -16.37 -10.79 -18.20
C SER A 292 -15.06 -11.54 -17.95
N GLU A 293 -15.09 -12.66 -17.23
CA GLU A 293 -13.93 -13.53 -17.01
C GLU A 293 -13.58 -14.31 -18.27
N ALA A 294 -14.58 -14.77 -19.02
CA ALA A 294 -14.37 -15.44 -20.30
C ALA A 294 -13.69 -14.50 -21.31
N ASN A 295 -14.04 -13.21 -21.32
CA ASN A 295 -13.36 -12.21 -22.14
C ASN A 295 -11.88 -12.01 -21.76
N VAL A 296 -11.53 -12.07 -20.48
CA VAL A 296 -10.13 -11.99 -20.04
C VAL A 296 -9.34 -13.20 -20.54
N VAL A 297 -9.92 -14.40 -20.44
CA VAL A 297 -9.30 -15.65 -20.93
C VAL A 297 -9.17 -15.63 -22.45
N ARG A 298 -10.20 -15.19 -23.20
CA ARG A 298 -10.11 -15.01 -24.66
C ARG A 298 -8.98 -14.07 -25.05
N ASN A 299 -8.95 -12.88 -24.43
CA ASN A 299 -7.91 -11.90 -24.71
C ASN A 299 -6.51 -12.47 -24.43
N TYR A 300 -6.36 -13.27 -23.36
CA TYR A 300 -5.10 -13.95 -23.07
C TYR A 300 -4.71 -14.94 -24.17
N ILE A 301 -5.62 -15.84 -24.55
CA ILE A 301 -5.39 -16.82 -25.63
C ILE A 301 -5.07 -16.09 -26.94
N ASP A 302 -5.80 -15.02 -27.27
CA ASP A 302 -5.54 -14.19 -28.45
C ASP A 302 -4.14 -13.57 -28.43
N TRP A 303 -3.70 -13.04 -27.27
CA TRP A 303 -2.35 -12.52 -27.11
C TRP A 303 -1.33 -13.63 -27.36
N LEU A 304 -1.43 -14.74 -26.64
CA LEU A 304 -0.49 -15.86 -26.70
C LEU A 304 -0.37 -16.44 -28.12
N LEU A 305 -1.49 -16.65 -28.81
CA LEU A 305 -1.51 -17.18 -30.19
C LEU A 305 -1.12 -16.16 -31.25
N SER A 306 -1.17 -14.86 -30.95
CA SER A 306 -0.75 -13.82 -31.90
C SER A 306 0.74 -13.50 -31.83
N MET A 307 1.47 -14.07 -30.86
CA MET A 307 2.90 -13.85 -30.74
C MET A 307 3.67 -14.61 -31.84
N PRO A 308 4.76 -14.03 -32.37
CA PRO A 308 5.50 -14.63 -33.47
C PRO A 308 6.53 -15.66 -32.98
N TRP A 309 6.08 -16.79 -32.42
CA TRP A 309 6.96 -17.79 -31.81
C TRP A 309 8.10 -18.28 -32.72
N ALA A 310 7.78 -18.64 -33.97
CA ALA A 310 8.76 -19.19 -34.91
C ALA A 310 8.94 -18.35 -36.20
N GLU A 311 8.09 -17.35 -36.42
CA GLU A 311 8.09 -16.55 -37.64
C GLU A 311 9.27 -15.57 -37.64
N LYS A 312 10.20 -15.75 -38.59
CA LYS A 312 11.39 -14.90 -38.77
C LYS A 312 11.37 -14.22 -40.15
N THR A 313 11.88 -13.01 -40.22
CA THR A 313 12.31 -12.40 -41.50
C THR A 313 13.62 -13.03 -41.96
N GLU A 314 13.83 -13.10 -43.28
CA GLU A 314 15.12 -13.50 -43.85
C GLU A 314 16.13 -12.36 -43.69
N ASP A 315 17.18 -12.60 -42.91
CA ASP A 315 18.23 -11.62 -42.69
C ASP A 315 19.08 -11.43 -43.96
N ASN A 316 19.37 -10.17 -44.30
CA ASN A 316 20.25 -9.79 -45.38
C ASN A 316 21.52 -9.12 -44.85
N PHE A 317 22.63 -9.87 -44.84
CA PHE A 317 23.94 -9.38 -44.39
C PHE A 317 24.82 -8.85 -45.53
N ASP A 318 24.24 -8.39 -46.64
CA ASP A 318 24.99 -7.74 -47.72
C ASP A 318 25.46 -6.34 -47.26
N LEU A 319 26.74 -6.25 -46.92
CA LEU A 319 27.36 -5.01 -46.44
C LEU A 319 27.36 -3.91 -47.50
N GLU A 320 27.56 -4.23 -48.78
CA GLU A 320 27.53 -3.23 -49.86
C GLU A 320 26.13 -2.64 -50.01
N LYS A 321 25.11 -3.49 -49.91
CA LYS A 321 23.71 -3.04 -49.92
C LYS A 321 23.41 -2.18 -48.70
N ALA A 322 23.87 -2.58 -47.51
CA ALA A 322 23.68 -1.81 -46.28
C ALA A 322 24.31 -0.41 -46.38
N GLU A 323 25.54 -0.32 -46.89
CA GLU A 323 26.25 0.95 -47.12
C GLU A 323 25.46 1.84 -48.10
N LYS A 324 25.04 1.30 -49.24
CA LYS A 324 24.22 2.04 -50.23
C LYS A 324 22.90 2.57 -49.64
N VAL A 325 22.21 1.77 -48.82
CA VAL A 325 20.96 2.19 -48.16
C VAL A 325 21.22 3.32 -47.16
N LEU A 326 22.27 3.18 -46.33
CA LEU A 326 22.64 4.21 -45.35
C LEU A 326 23.05 5.52 -46.02
N ASP A 327 23.81 5.45 -47.12
CA ASP A 327 24.25 6.62 -47.88
C ASP A 327 23.12 7.32 -48.63
N ALA A 328 22.18 6.55 -49.20
CA ALA A 328 21.02 7.11 -49.88
C ALA A 328 20.06 7.82 -48.93
N GLN A 329 19.92 7.33 -47.69
CA GLN A 329 18.93 7.85 -46.74
C GLN A 329 19.49 8.87 -45.76
N HIS A 330 20.81 8.92 -45.54
CA HIS A 330 21.46 9.83 -44.59
C HIS A 330 22.65 10.54 -45.22
N TYR A 331 22.62 11.87 -45.26
CA TYR A 331 23.74 12.67 -45.75
C TYR A 331 24.82 12.83 -44.67
N GLY A 332 26.10 12.59 -45.03
CA GLY A 332 27.23 12.64 -44.11
C GLY A 332 27.23 11.48 -43.11
N LEU A 333 27.57 11.76 -41.84
CA LEU A 333 27.65 10.76 -40.76
C LEU A 333 28.64 9.60 -41.02
N GLU A 334 29.69 9.85 -41.81
CA GLU A 334 30.67 8.82 -42.25
C GLU A 334 31.12 7.90 -41.11
N LYS A 335 31.61 8.47 -40.01
CA LYS A 335 32.07 7.70 -38.84
C LYS A 335 30.98 6.83 -38.20
N VAL A 336 29.73 7.29 -38.21
CA VAL A 336 28.60 6.57 -37.59
C VAL A 336 28.17 5.42 -38.51
N LYS A 337 28.09 5.68 -39.82
CA LYS A 337 27.79 4.67 -40.83
C LYS A 337 28.87 3.59 -40.84
N GLU A 338 30.14 3.98 -40.88
CA GLU A 338 31.30 3.06 -40.80
C GLU A 338 31.18 2.16 -39.57
N ARG A 339 30.88 2.71 -38.39
CA ARG A 339 30.70 1.93 -37.16
C ARG A 339 29.52 0.95 -37.22
N ILE A 340 28.42 1.33 -37.88
CA ILE A 340 27.28 0.42 -38.11
C ILE A 340 27.69 -0.70 -39.05
N ILE A 341 28.39 -0.40 -40.15
CA ILE A 341 28.89 -1.42 -41.09
C ILE A 341 29.86 -2.38 -40.40
N GLU A 342 30.79 -1.89 -39.57
CA GLU A 342 31.67 -2.73 -38.74
C GLU A 342 30.87 -3.69 -37.86
N TYR A 343 29.83 -3.19 -37.19
CA TYR A 343 28.97 -4.00 -36.34
C TYR A 343 28.24 -5.09 -37.13
N LEU A 344 27.70 -4.74 -38.30
CA LEU A 344 27.05 -5.71 -39.19
C LEU A 344 28.03 -6.75 -39.75
N ALA A 345 29.27 -6.36 -40.04
CA ALA A 345 30.32 -7.26 -40.52
C ALA A 345 30.70 -8.31 -39.47
N VAL A 346 30.82 -7.91 -38.20
CA VAL A 346 31.05 -8.85 -37.09
C VAL A 346 29.89 -9.84 -36.98
N ALA A 347 28.65 -9.34 -37.06
CA ALA A 347 27.49 -10.22 -36.98
C ALA A 347 27.37 -11.19 -38.18
N GLN A 348 27.74 -10.75 -39.38
CA GLN A 348 27.82 -11.62 -40.56
C GLN A 348 28.80 -12.78 -40.34
N GLN A 349 29.93 -12.52 -39.67
CA GLN A 349 30.95 -13.53 -39.41
C GLN A 349 30.55 -14.54 -38.33
N VAL A 350 29.88 -14.07 -37.27
CA VAL A 350 29.45 -14.90 -36.13
C VAL A 350 28.13 -15.65 -36.43
N GLY A 351 27.36 -15.18 -37.42
CA GLY A 351 26.06 -15.75 -37.79
C GLY A 351 24.96 -15.49 -36.74
N LYS A 352 25.27 -14.72 -35.70
CA LYS A 352 24.34 -14.25 -34.66
C LYS A 352 24.70 -12.83 -34.27
N MET A 353 23.70 -12.00 -34.01
CA MET A 353 23.87 -10.64 -33.47
C MET A 353 24.17 -10.68 -31.95
N LYS A 354 25.21 -11.41 -31.52
CA LYS A 354 25.65 -11.42 -30.11
C LYS A 354 26.77 -10.40 -29.91
N GLY A 355 26.51 -9.35 -29.15
CA GLY A 355 27.50 -8.32 -28.87
C GLY A 355 26.92 -7.06 -28.22
N PRO A 356 27.75 -6.02 -28.01
CA PRO A 356 27.31 -4.76 -27.42
C PRO A 356 26.16 -4.14 -28.22
N ILE A 357 25.15 -3.66 -27.51
CA ILE A 357 23.99 -3.00 -28.11
C ILE A 357 24.39 -1.61 -28.60
N ILE A 358 24.02 -1.26 -29.84
CA ILE A 358 24.30 0.06 -30.39
C ILE A 358 23.43 1.10 -29.69
N CYS A 359 24.07 2.08 -29.06
CA CYS A 359 23.41 3.29 -28.54
C CYS A 359 23.79 4.51 -29.39
N LEU A 360 22.81 5.08 -30.10
CA LEU A 360 22.96 6.30 -30.89
C LEU A 360 22.80 7.52 -29.99
N VAL A 361 23.86 8.30 -29.81
CA VAL A 361 23.87 9.48 -28.92
C VAL A 361 24.01 10.76 -29.73
N GLY A 362 23.17 11.76 -29.45
CA GLY A 362 23.26 13.09 -30.05
C GLY A 362 22.06 13.97 -29.74
N PRO A 363 22.03 15.25 -30.12
CA PRO A 363 20.89 16.12 -29.84
C PRO A 363 19.59 15.64 -30.54
N PRO A 364 18.40 16.12 -30.13
CA PRO A 364 17.16 15.82 -30.82
C PRO A 364 17.20 16.35 -32.27
N GLY A 365 16.56 15.62 -33.20
CA GLY A 365 16.46 16.04 -34.61
C GLY A 365 17.60 15.61 -35.53
N VAL A 366 18.66 14.96 -35.02
CA VAL A 366 19.81 14.51 -35.85
C VAL A 366 19.59 13.20 -36.62
N GLY A 367 18.37 12.65 -36.62
CA GLY A 367 18.06 11.45 -37.40
C GLY A 367 18.43 10.10 -36.76
N LYS A 368 18.60 10.02 -35.44
CA LYS A 368 18.91 8.74 -34.73
C LYS A 368 17.91 7.62 -35.06
N THR A 369 16.62 7.93 -34.92
CA THR A 369 15.53 6.98 -35.20
C THR A 369 15.46 6.59 -36.67
N SER A 370 15.72 7.53 -37.58
CA SER A 370 15.73 7.24 -39.02
C SER A 370 16.91 6.37 -39.40
N LEU A 371 18.07 6.55 -38.78
CA LEU A 371 19.25 5.72 -39.00
C LEU A 371 18.99 4.26 -38.60
N ALA A 372 18.44 4.02 -37.41
CA ALA A 372 18.07 2.67 -36.98
C ALA A 372 17.03 2.01 -37.91
N ARG A 373 16.09 2.79 -38.46
CA ARG A 373 15.13 2.29 -39.45
C ARG A 373 15.82 1.87 -40.74
N SER A 374 16.77 2.65 -41.25
CA SER A 374 17.55 2.31 -42.45
C SER A 374 18.37 1.04 -42.25
N VAL A 375 18.91 0.82 -41.04
CA VAL A 375 19.58 -0.44 -40.69
C VAL A 375 18.61 -1.62 -40.77
N ALA A 376 17.40 -1.49 -40.21
CA ALA A 376 16.39 -2.55 -40.30
C ALA A 376 16.02 -2.85 -41.77
N GLU A 377 15.85 -1.82 -42.59
CA GLU A 377 15.56 -1.95 -44.02
C GLU A 377 16.70 -2.64 -44.79
N ALA A 378 17.94 -2.25 -44.53
CA ALA A 378 19.12 -2.88 -45.11
C ALA A 378 19.19 -4.38 -44.79
N LEU A 379 18.94 -4.73 -43.51
CA LEU A 379 18.93 -6.11 -43.02
C LEU A 379 17.70 -6.93 -43.44
N GLY A 380 16.66 -6.31 -44.01
CA GLY A 380 15.40 -6.98 -44.31
C GLY A 380 14.52 -7.27 -43.08
N ARG A 381 14.88 -6.75 -41.91
CA ARG A 381 14.15 -6.94 -40.65
C ARG A 381 13.00 -5.94 -40.49
N LYS A 382 11.94 -6.35 -39.79
CA LYS A 382 10.88 -5.39 -39.40
C LYS A 382 11.39 -4.43 -38.33
N PHE A 383 10.91 -3.18 -38.39
CA PHE A 383 11.28 -2.13 -37.45
C PHE A 383 10.11 -1.81 -36.52
N ALA A 384 10.37 -1.75 -35.21
CA ALA A 384 9.45 -1.13 -34.26
C ALA A 384 10.20 -0.23 -33.29
N ARG A 385 9.53 0.86 -32.89
CA ARG A 385 10.07 1.86 -31.97
C ARG A 385 9.32 1.79 -30.65
N VAL A 386 10.07 1.71 -29.57
CA VAL A 386 9.59 1.73 -28.19
C VAL A 386 10.10 3.00 -27.52
N SER A 387 9.20 3.91 -27.17
CA SER A 387 9.56 5.15 -26.47
C SER A 387 9.71 4.87 -24.97
N LEU A 388 10.92 5.11 -24.45
CA LEU A 388 11.24 4.96 -23.02
C LEU A 388 11.16 6.28 -22.25
N GLY A 389 11.08 7.41 -22.95
CA GLY A 389 10.94 8.73 -22.34
C GLY A 389 9.74 8.82 -21.40
N GLY A 390 10.00 9.16 -20.14
CA GLY A 390 8.98 9.33 -19.11
C GLY A 390 8.46 8.04 -18.47
N ILE A 391 9.04 6.88 -18.81
CA ILE A 391 8.73 5.62 -18.10
C ILE A 391 9.21 5.72 -16.65
N ARG A 392 8.35 5.27 -15.74
CA ARG A 392 8.58 5.24 -14.28
C ARG A 392 8.30 3.88 -13.64
N ASP A 393 7.76 2.94 -14.40
CA ASP A 393 7.27 1.66 -13.90
C ASP A 393 7.83 0.54 -14.77
N GLU A 394 8.29 -0.53 -14.11
CA GLU A 394 8.76 -1.76 -14.73
C GLU A 394 7.65 -2.49 -15.51
N ALA A 395 6.39 -2.32 -15.11
CA ALA A 395 5.25 -2.91 -15.81
C ALA A 395 5.09 -2.41 -17.25
N GLU A 396 5.67 -1.26 -17.60
CA GLU A 396 5.72 -0.78 -19.00
C GLU A 396 6.62 -1.66 -19.89
N ILE A 397 7.59 -2.36 -19.30
CA ILE A 397 8.53 -3.26 -20.00
C ILE A 397 8.06 -4.71 -19.89
N ARG A 398 7.70 -5.17 -18.68
CA ARG A 398 7.32 -6.57 -18.37
C ARG A 398 5.81 -6.84 -18.31
N GLY A 399 4.97 -5.83 -18.47
CA GLY A 399 3.53 -5.99 -18.38
C GLY A 399 2.98 -6.08 -16.95
N HIS A 400 1.66 -6.12 -16.85
CA HIS A 400 0.94 -6.30 -15.61
C HIS A 400 0.47 -7.74 -15.44
N ARG A 401 0.39 -8.22 -14.20
CA ARG A 401 -0.26 -9.50 -13.89
C ARG A 401 -1.71 -9.48 -14.35
N ARG A 402 -2.15 -10.58 -14.97
CA ARG A 402 -3.51 -10.73 -15.57
C ARG A 402 -4.66 -10.50 -14.59
N THR A 403 -4.41 -10.64 -13.29
CA THR A 403 -5.39 -10.45 -12.22
C THR A 403 -5.79 -8.98 -12.01
N TYR A 404 -5.04 -8.02 -12.54
CA TYR A 404 -5.39 -6.61 -12.44
C TYR A 404 -6.41 -6.19 -13.51
N ILE A 405 -7.39 -5.37 -13.10
CA ILE A 405 -8.37 -4.81 -14.03
C ILE A 405 -7.65 -3.92 -15.03
N GLY A 406 -7.78 -4.24 -16.32
CA GLY A 406 -7.09 -3.51 -17.40
C GLY A 406 -5.63 -3.91 -17.61
N ALA A 407 -5.20 -5.06 -17.09
CA ALA A 407 -3.86 -5.59 -17.33
C ALA A 407 -3.56 -5.69 -18.83
N MET A 408 -2.33 -5.31 -19.20
CA MET A 408 -1.82 -5.39 -20.56
C MET A 408 -0.38 -5.95 -20.53
N PRO A 409 0.06 -6.64 -21.60
CA PRO A 409 1.47 -7.00 -21.76
C PRO A 409 2.38 -5.77 -21.83
N GLY A 410 3.66 -5.96 -21.58
CA GLY A 410 4.67 -4.91 -21.67
C GLY A 410 4.94 -4.47 -23.11
N LYS A 411 5.57 -3.31 -23.28
CA LYS A 411 5.84 -2.71 -24.59
C LYS A 411 6.70 -3.58 -25.51
N VAL A 412 7.54 -4.46 -24.95
CA VAL A 412 8.35 -5.42 -25.73
C VAL A 412 7.44 -6.43 -26.43
N ILE A 413 6.60 -7.12 -25.67
CA ILE A 413 5.61 -8.08 -26.19
C ILE A 413 4.64 -7.41 -27.18
N GLN A 414 4.15 -6.22 -26.85
CA GLN A 414 3.28 -5.45 -27.77
C GLN A 414 3.98 -5.14 -29.10
N SER A 415 5.27 -4.81 -29.07
CA SER A 415 6.05 -4.50 -30.26
C SER A 415 6.29 -5.74 -31.12
N LEU A 416 6.59 -6.89 -30.51
CA LEU A 416 6.75 -8.17 -31.20
C LEU A 416 5.45 -8.63 -31.87
N ARG A 417 4.30 -8.52 -31.17
CA ARG A 417 3.00 -8.78 -31.79
C ARG A 417 2.74 -7.88 -32.98
N LYS A 418 3.12 -6.60 -32.88
CA LYS A 418 2.92 -5.62 -33.96
C LYS A 418 3.81 -5.91 -35.17
N THR A 419 5.06 -6.34 -34.97
CA THR A 419 5.96 -6.70 -36.08
C THR A 419 5.57 -8.03 -36.71
N LYS A 420 4.99 -8.97 -35.93
CA LYS A 420 4.64 -10.35 -36.34
C LYS A 420 5.83 -11.24 -36.68
N PHE A 421 7.03 -10.85 -36.27
CA PHE A 421 8.25 -11.64 -36.43
C PHE A 421 9.05 -11.60 -35.12
N ASN A 422 9.81 -12.65 -34.80
CA ASN A 422 10.66 -12.76 -33.60
C ASN A 422 12.07 -12.17 -33.75
N ASN A 423 12.51 -11.83 -34.96
CA ASN A 423 13.81 -11.20 -35.21
C ASN A 423 13.76 -9.72 -35.66
N PRO A 424 12.81 -8.87 -35.20
CA PRO A 424 12.76 -7.48 -35.63
C PRO A 424 13.94 -6.69 -35.06
N LEU A 425 14.15 -5.49 -35.62
CA LEU A 425 14.94 -4.44 -34.97
C LEU A 425 14.00 -3.62 -34.07
N LEU A 426 14.22 -3.71 -32.75
CA LEU A 426 13.53 -2.89 -31.76
C LEU A 426 14.42 -1.71 -31.35
N LEU A 427 13.92 -0.49 -31.58
CA LEU A 427 14.58 0.73 -31.15
C LEU A 427 13.99 1.21 -29.83
N PHE A 428 14.78 1.18 -28.78
CA PHE A 428 14.51 1.82 -27.49
C PHE A 428 14.92 3.31 -27.54
N ASP A 429 13.93 4.18 -27.71
CA ASP A 429 14.11 5.62 -27.91
C ASP A 429 14.13 6.36 -26.56
N GLU A 430 15.06 7.29 -26.38
CA GLU A 430 15.20 8.15 -25.18
C GLU A 430 15.47 7.39 -23.87
N ILE A 431 16.43 6.46 -23.90
CA ILE A 431 16.85 5.69 -22.71
C ILE A 431 17.43 6.59 -21.60
N ASP A 432 17.91 7.78 -21.97
CA ASP A 432 18.41 8.81 -21.05
C ASP A 432 17.31 9.59 -20.32
N LYS A 433 16.04 9.37 -20.65
CA LYS A 433 14.87 10.04 -20.05
C LYS A 433 14.02 9.09 -19.20
N MET A 434 14.56 7.94 -18.82
CA MET A 434 13.93 7.06 -17.84
C MET A 434 14.07 7.65 -16.44
N SER A 435 13.04 7.48 -15.61
CA SER A 435 13.04 7.95 -14.23
C SER A 435 12.81 6.75 -13.31
N HIS A 436 13.52 6.71 -12.18
CA HIS A 436 13.17 5.77 -11.12
C HIS A 436 11.81 6.17 -10.53
N GLY A 437 10.90 5.20 -10.47
CA GLY A 437 9.62 5.33 -9.78
C GLY A 437 9.65 4.66 -8.41
N VAL A 438 8.56 4.82 -7.66
CA VAL A 438 8.36 4.17 -6.35
C VAL A 438 8.03 2.67 -6.49
N MET A 439 7.63 2.22 -7.68
CA MET A 439 7.09 0.87 -7.94
C MET A 439 8.03 -0.12 -8.62
N GLY A 440 9.28 0.26 -8.89
CA GLY A 440 10.27 -0.64 -9.51
C GLY A 440 11.34 0.11 -10.29
N ASP A 441 12.37 -0.61 -10.75
CA ASP A 441 13.44 -0.06 -11.57
C ASP A 441 13.28 -0.48 -13.04
N PRO A 442 12.80 0.41 -13.93
CA PRO A 442 12.64 0.09 -15.34
C PRO A 442 13.98 -0.22 -16.04
N ALA A 443 15.11 0.25 -15.50
CA ALA A 443 16.42 -0.09 -16.04
C ALA A 443 16.78 -1.57 -15.82
N ALA A 444 16.47 -2.11 -14.64
CA ALA A 444 16.65 -3.53 -14.33
C ALA A 444 15.74 -4.41 -15.21
N ALA A 445 14.50 -3.98 -15.46
CA ALA A 445 13.59 -4.68 -16.34
C ALA A 445 14.08 -4.71 -17.80
N LEU A 446 14.67 -3.62 -18.28
CA LEU A 446 15.30 -3.57 -19.60
C LEU A 446 16.55 -4.43 -19.68
N LEU A 447 17.32 -4.55 -18.60
CA LEU A 447 18.52 -5.39 -18.59
C LEU A 447 18.20 -6.86 -18.87
N GLU A 448 17.13 -7.40 -18.32
CA GLU A 448 16.70 -8.78 -18.62
C GLU A 448 16.37 -8.99 -20.11
N VAL A 449 15.84 -7.96 -20.79
CA VAL A 449 15.54 -7.99 -22.22
C VAL A 449 16.80 -7.85 -23.08
N LEU A 450 17.74 -7.02 -22.62
CA LEU A 450 18.94 -6.65 -23.36
C LEU A 450 20.12 -7.61 -23.15
N ASP A 451 20.17 -8.28 -22.00
CA ASP A 451 21.23 -9.21 -21.62
C ASP A 451 21.11 -10.53 -22.42
N PRO A 452 22.10 -10.89 -23.27
CA PRO A 452 22.11 -12.14 -24.02
C PRO A 452 22.06 -13.42 -23.16
N GLU A 453 22.41 -13.33 -21.86
CA GLU A 453 22.34 -14.46 -20.94
C GLU A 453 20.94 -14.65 -20.33
N GLN A 454 20.05 -13.67 -20.43
CA GLN A 454 18.70 -13.72 -19.82
C GLN A 454 17.58 -13.65 -20.86
N ASN A 455 17.82 -13.01 -22.00
CA ASN A 455 16.78 -12.68 -22.97
C ASN A 455 16.13 -13.89 -23.68
N HIS A 456 16.73 -15.08 -23.59
CA HIS A 456 16.16 -16.32 -24.10
C HIS A 456 15.03 -16.88 -23.22
N THR A 457 14.96 -16.47 -21.96
CA THR A 457 13.91 -16.82 -20.98
C THR A 457 13.15 -15.59 -20.48
N PHE A 458 13.01 -14.55 -21.31
CA PHE A 458 12.33 -13.33 -20.89
C PHE A 458 10.85 -13.63 -20.56
N MET A 459 10.41 -13.26 -19.35
CA MET A 459 9.06 -13.54 -18.87
C MET A 459 8.26 -12.25 -18.66
N ASP A 460 7.24 -12.05 -19.49
CA ASP A 460 6.26 -10.98 -19.31
C ASP A 460 5.20 -11.40 -18.29
N HIS A 461 4.90 -10.54 -17.32
CA HIS A 461 3.94 -10.78 -16.24
C HIS A 461 2.51 -11.02 -16.72
N TYR A 462 2.15 -10.55 -17.92
CA TYR A 462 0.85 -10.83 -18.53
C TYR A 462 0.85 -12.18 -19.23
N LEU A 463 1.93 -12.53 -19.96
CA LEU A 463 2.01 -13.80 -20.66
C LEU A 463 2.19 -14.99 -19.72
N GLU A 464 2.94 -14.81 -18.62
CA GLU A 464 3.25 -15.83 -17.61
C GLU A 464 3.88 -17.10 -18.20
N VAL A 465 4.62 -16.96 -19.30
CA VAL A 465 5.41 -17.99 -19.95
C VAL A 465 6.71 -17.36 -20.48
N GLU A 466 7.76 -18.15 -20.61
CA GLU A 466 9.03 -17.69 -21.18
C GLU A 466 8.88 -17.41 -22.68
N PHE A 467 9.41 -16.26 -23.12
CA PHE A 467 9.42 -15.85 -24.52
C PHE A 467 10.84 -15.46 -24.94
N ASP A 468 11.40 -16.23 -25.89
CA ASP A 468 12.74 -16.00 -26.40
C ASP A 468 12.80 -14.73 -27.27
N VAL A 469 13.52 -13.70 -26.79
CA VAL A 469 13.80 -12.46 -27.54
C VAL A 469 15.27 -12.36 -27.97
N SER A 470 16.03 -13.45 -27.95
CA SER A 470 17.46 -13.47 -28.29
C SER A 470 17.77 -13.17 -29.76
N ASP A 471 16.81 -13.40 -30.66
CA ASP A 471 16.93 -13.07 -32.09
C ASP A 471 16.60 -11.60 -32.42
N VAL A 472 16.02 -10.87 -31.46
CA VAL A 472 15.67 -9.46 -31.61
C VAL A 472 16.95 -8.62 -31.65
N LEU A 473 17.03 -7.72 -32.63
CA LEU A 473 18.11 -6.76 -32.69
C LEU A 473 17.74 -5.49 -31.94
N PHE A 474 18.41 -5.22 -30.83
CA PHE A 474 18.15 -4.04 -30.01
C PHE A 474 19.06 -2.88 -30.40
N PHE A 475 18.46 -1.72 -30.63
CA PHE A 475 19.15 -0.43 -30.75
C PHE A 475 18.61 0.51 -29.69
N CYS A 476 19.46 1.39 -29.16
CA CYS A 476 19.08 2.41 -28.19
C CYS A 476 19.35 3.81 -28.74
N THR A 477 18.60 4.81 -28.27
CA THR A 477 18.94 6.23 -28.49
C THR A 477 19.02 6.98 -27.17
N ALA A 478 19.93 7.95 -27.12
CA ALA A 478 20.03 8.90 -26.02
C ALA A 478 20.29 10.32 -26.55
N ASN A 479 19.87 11.33 -25.80
CA ASN A 479 20.30 12.71 -26.03
C ASN A 479 21.50 13.08 -25.18
N VAL A 480 21.50 12.65 -23.91
CA VAL A 480 22.55 12.95 -22.93
C VAL A 480 23.17 11.63 -22.44
N PRO A 481 24.41 11.30 -22.82
CA PRO A 481 25.02 10.01 -22.47
C PRO A 481 25.25 9.85 -20.96
N GLN A 482 25.37 10.95 -20.21
CA GLN A 482 25.55 10.93 -18.76
C GLN A 482 24.31 10.48 -18.00
N ASN A 483 23.13 10.58 -18.63
CA ASN A 483 21.85 10.23 -18.00
C ASN A 483 21.40 8.79 -18.29
N ILE A 484 22.19 8.04 -19.07
CA ILE A 484 21.94 6.61 -19.27
C ILE A 484 22.21 5.89 -17.94
N PRO A 485 21.29 5.05 -17.43
CA PRO A 485 21.52 4.30 -16.20
C PRO A 485 22.83 3.51 -16.27
N PRO A 486 23.69 3.57 -15.23
CA PRO A 486 25.01 2.94 -15.27
C PRO A 486 24.97 1.46 -15.63
N ALA A 487 23.98 0.74 -15.09
CA ALA A 487 23.81 -0.69 -15.33
C ALA A 487 23.53 -1.05 -16.81
N LEU A 488 23.03 -0.10 -17.61
CA LEU A 488 22.78 -0.27 -19.06
C LEU A 488 23.93 0.23 -19.93
N LYS A 489 24.91 0.92 -19.33
CA LYS A 489 26.01 1.57 -20.04
C LYS A 489 27.25 0.67 -20.12
N ASP A 490 27.49 -0.07 -19.05
CA ASP A 490 28.53 -1.12 -18.96
C ASP A 490 28.07 -2.36 -19.74
#